data_AF-A0A9N9KHN7-F1
#
_entry.id   AF-A0A9N9KHN7-F1
#
_cell.length_a   1.000
_cell.length_b   1.000
_cell.length_c   1.000
_cell.angle_alpha   90.00
_cell.angle_beta   90.00
_cell.angle_gamma   90.00
#
_symmetry.space_group_name_H-M   'P 1'
#
loop_
_entity.id
_entity.type
_entity.pdbx_description
1 polymer ?
#
loop_
_entity_poly.entity_id
_entity_poly.type
_entity_poly.pdbx_seq_one_letter_code
_entity_poly.pdbx_strand_id
1 'polypeptide(L)'
;VYSFGIIMWMFSSGTLPFCTRKYDEYLALDIYNGARTQIIDGTPSCFINLMQRCWNIEPEKRPISSEIYDIICSWYYLNNYKEFKAADDILLSKYVQDIEFPVIQNATNSLHLNDQNNSYHSCRIDLKLISTTSLFQ
;
A
#
# COMPACT_ATOMS: atom_id res chain seq x y z
N VAL A 1 -11.02 -7.80 10.25
CA VAL A 1 -10.35 -6.57 10.74
C VAL A 1 -8.86 -6.55 10.44
N TYR A 2 -8.05 -7.48 10.96
CA TYR A 2 -6.61 -7.51 10.64
C TYR A 2 -6.34 -7.52 9.14
N SER A 3 -6.94 -8.46 8.40
CA SER A 3 -6.80 -8.53 6.94
C SER A 3 -7.26 -7.26 6.23
N PHE A 4 -8.25 -6.55 6.78
CA PHE A 4 -8.70 -5.27 6.24
C PHE A 4 -7.62 -4.19 6.39
N GLY A 5 -6.94 -4.12 7.56
CA GLY A 5 -5.78 -3.24 7.74
C GLY A 5 -4.64 -3.56 6.75
N ILE A 6 -4.41 -4.83 6.45
CA ILE A 6 -3.42 -5.24 5.44
C ILE A 6 -3.85 -4.80 4.03
N ILE A 7 -5.14 -4.92 3.68
CA ILE A 7 -5.68 -4.43 2.40
C ILE A 7 -5.54 -2.91 2.30
N MET A 8 -5.83 -2.17 3.38
CA MET A 8 -5.60 -0.72 3.43
C MET A 8 -4.13 -0.40 3.14
N TRP A 9 -3.19 -1.12 3.77
CA TRP A 9 -1.77 -0.95 3.51
C TRP A 9 -1.37 -1.27 2.06
N MET A 10 -1.98 -2.30 1.47
CA MET A 10 -1.80 -2.66 0.06
C MET A 10 -2.23 -1.52 -0.88
N PHE A 11 -3.34 -0.84 -0.58
CA PHE A 11 -3.75 0.34 -1.34
C PHE A 11 -2.78 1.52 -1.21
N SER A 12 -2.27 1.76 0.01
CA SER A 12 -1.31 2.82 0.28
C SER A 12 0.06 2.56 -0.37
N SER A 13 0.53 1.32 -0.40
CA SER A 13 1.84 0.95 -0.93
C SER A 13 1.86 0.56 -2.41
N GLY A 14 0.74 0.06 -2.94
CA GLY A 14 0.70 -0.59 -4.25
C GLY A 14 1.53 -1.89 -4.31
N THR A 15 1.84 -2.50 -3.16
CA THR A 15 2.72 -3.68 -3.07
C THR A 15 2.13 -4.80 -2.24
N LEU A 16 2.61 -6.02 -2.47
CA LEU A 16 2.30 -7.18 -1.65
C LEU A 16 3.00 -7.06 -0.27
N PRO A 17 2.28 -7.31 0.84
CA PRO A 17 2.85 -7.19 2.18
C PRO A 17 3.90 -8.28 2.40
N PHE A 18 5.07 -7.88 2.90
CA PHE A 18 6.20 -8.79 3.17
C PHE A 18 6.71 -9.55 1.93
N CYS A 19 6.56 -8.99 0.72
CA CYS A 19 6.92 -9.67 -0.53
C CYS A 19 8.41 -10.06 -0.66
N THR A 20 9.30 -9.45 0.13
CA THR A 20 10.73 -9.79 0.19
C THR A 20 11.01 -11.02 1.05
N ARG A 21 9.97 -11.59 1.68
CA ARG A 21 10.06 -12.76 2.55
C ARG A 21 9.27 -13.93 1.98
N LYS A 22 9.71 -15.13 2.32
CA LYS A 22 8.95 -16.35 2.03
C LYS A 22 7.70 -16.37 2.92
N TYR A 23 6.59 -16.83 2.33
CA TYR A 23 5.32 -17.00 3.03
C TYR A 23 5.31 -18.36 3.73
N ASP A 24 6.00 -18.43 4.86
CA ASP A 24 6.17 -19.63 5.68
C ASP A 24 5.80 -19.37 7.16
N GLU A 25 5.94 -20.40 7.98
CA GLU A 25 5.64 -20.35 9.41
C GLU A 25 6.46 -19.32 10.19
N TYR A 26 7.68 -19.00 9.73
CA TYR A 26 8.53 -18.00 10.36
C TYR A 26 7.97 -16.59 10.13
N LEU A 27 7.48 -16.30 8.92
CA LEU A 27 6.79 -15.03 8.67
C LEU A 27 5.51 -14.92 9.52
N ALA A 28 4.74 -15.99 9.64
CA ALA A 28 3.54 -15.99 10.47
C ALA A 28 3.86 -15.74 11.95
N LEU A 29 4.94 -16.35 12.46
CA LEU A 29 5.42 -16.14 13.83
C LEU A 29 5.89 -14.70 14.06
N ASP A 30 6.62 -14.12 13.11
CA ASP A 30 7.06 -12.72 13.21
C ASP A 30 5.87 -11.75 13.21
N ILE A 31 4.86 -11.98 12.37
CA ILE A 31 3.63 -11.20 12.36
C ILE A 31 2.89 -11.30 13.70
N TYR A 32 2.81 -12.52 14.25
CA TYR A 32 2.24 -12.77 15.57
C TYR A 32 3.01 -12.01 16.66
N ASN A 33 4.34 -11.99 16.57
CA ASN A 33 5.24 -11.27 17.49
C ASN A 33 5.30 -9.75 17.25
N GLY A 34 4.50 -9.20 16.33
CA GLY A 34 4.37 -7.77 16.13
C GLY A 34 5.07 -7.18 14.91
N ALA A 35 5.63 -8.00 14.02
CA ALA A 35 6.15 -7.50 12.74
C ALA A 35 5.03 -6.82 11.94
N ARG A 36 5.27 -5.60 11.47
CA ARG A 36 4.34 -4.82 10.66
C ARG A 36 5.05 -4.26 9.44
N THR A 37 4.28 -3.97 8.40
CA THR A 37 4.80 -3.31 7.22
C THR A 37 5.14 -1.85 7.51
N GLN A 38 6.04 -1.28 6.72
CA GLN A 38 6.44 0.12 6.86
C GLN A 38 5.30 1.05 6.44
N ILE A 39 5.11 2.15 7.18
CA ILE A 39 4.17 3.21 6.78
C ILE A 39 4.74 3.93 5.56
N ILE A 40 3.91 4.12 4.53
CA ILE A 40 4.32 4.74 3.27
C ILE A 40 4.18 6.25 3.38
N ASP A 41 5.27 6.96 3.08
CA ASP A 41 5.30 8.41 3.09
C ASP A 41 4.32 9.01 2.08
N GLY A 42 3.53 9.98 2.55
CA GLY A 42 2.44 10.60 1.79
C GLY A 42 1.09 9.94 1.98
N THR A 43 0.99 8.85 2.76
CA THR A 43 -0.33 8.29 3.13
C THR A 43 -1.07 9.24 4.07
N PRO A 44 -2.37 9.52 3.84
CA PRO A 44 -3.19 10.34 4.74
C PRO A 44 -3.14 9.84 6.19
N SER A 45 -2.97 10.75 7.15
CA SER A 45 -2.89 10.44 8.58
C SER A 45 -4.14 9.74 9.11
N CYS A 46 -5.33 10.15 8.66
CA CYS A 46 -6.57 9.46 9.04
C CYS A 46 -6.59 8.00 8.56
N PHE A 47 -6.07 7.74 7.36
CA PHE A 47 -5.94 6.42 6.78
C PHE A 47 -4.89 5.58 7.54
N ILE A 48 -3.74 6.16 7.87
CA ILE A 48 -2.70 5.52 8.70
C ILE A 48 -3.29 5.12 10.05
N ASN A 49 -4.03 6.02 10.70
CA ASN A 49 -4.59 5.77 12.02
C ASN A 49 -5.55 4.57 12.00
N LEU A 50 -6.52 4.55 11.09
CA LEU A 50 -7.46 3.43 10.99
C LEU A 50 -6.75 2.12 10.60
N MET A 51 -5.85 2.18 9.62
CA MET A 51 -5.03 1.03 9.20
C MET A 51 -4.27 0.43 10.39
N GLN A 52 -3.63 1.30 11.20
CA GLN A 52 -2.87 0.87 12.37
C GLN A 52 -3.72 0.27 13.47
N ARG A 53 -4.92 0.81 13.68
CA ARG A 53 -5.91 0.22 14.59
C ARG A 53 -6.37 -1.15 14.11
N CYS A 54 -6.58 -1.33 12.81
CA CYS A 54 -7.01 -2.61 12.24
C CYS A 54 -6.00 -3.74 12.44
N TRP A 55 -4.69 -3.46 12.39
CA TRP A 55 -3.64 -4.47 12.55
C TRP A 55 -2.95 -4.43 13.92
N ASN A 56 -3.61 -3.87 14.95
CA ASN A 56 -3.07 -3.80 16.30
C ASN A 56 -2.59 -5.19 16.78
N ILE A 57 -1.48 -5.22 17.52
CA ILE A 57 -0.93 -6.46 18.08
C ILE A 57 -1.92 -7.15 19.00
N GLU A 58 -2.60 -6.35 19.84
CA GLU A 58 -3.68 -6.76 20.74
C GLU A 58 -5.00 -6.85 19.96
N PRO A 59 -5.56 -8.05 19.74
CA PRO A 59 -6.79 -8.24 18.97
C PRO A 59 -7.99 -7.45 19.50
N GLU A 60 -8.08 -7.27 20.81
CA GLU A 60 -9.13 -6.53 21.53
C GLU A 60 -9.06 -5.02 21.32
N LYS A 61 -7.90 -4.48 20.93
CA LYS A 61 -7.74 -3.06 20.58
C LYS A 61 -8.13 -2.77 19.13
N ARG A 62 -8.44 -3.80 18.34
CA ARG A 62 -8.87 -3.64 16.96
C ARG A 62 -10.32 -3.17 16.92
N PRO A 63 -10.67 -2.24 16.01
CA PRO A 63 -12.04 -1.76 15.88
C PRO A 63 -12.94 -2.88 15.37
N ILE A 64 -14.21 -2.84 15.77
CA ILE A 64 -15.23 -3.71 15.19
C ILE A 64 -15.62 -3.22 13.81
N SER A 65 -16.18 -4.09 12.97
CA SER A 65 -16.50 -3.77 11.57
C SER A 65 -17.46 -2.58 11.42
N SER A 66 -18.42 -2.41 12.34
CA SER A 66 -19.33 -1.26 12.32
C SER A 66 -18.59 0.06 12.59
N GLU A 67 -17.63 0.06 13.51
CA GLU A 67 -16.81 1.25 13.79
C GLU A 67 -15.93 1.61 12.58
N ILE A 68 -15.34 0.61 11.92
CA ILE A 68 -14.57 0.81 10.68
C ILE A 68 -15.46 1.47 9.61
N TYR A 69 -16.69 0.96 9.43
CA TYR A 69 -17.66 1.50 8.50
C TYR A 69 -17.99 2.96 8.81
N ASP A 70 -18.32 3.27 10.08
CA ASP A 70 -18.66 4.63 10.51
C ASP A 70 -17.50 5.61 10.28
N ILE A 71 -16.26 5.19 10.56
CA ILE A 71 -15.06 6.00 10.31
C ILE A 71 -14.90 6.28 8.81
N ILE A 72 -14.99 5.26 7.95
CA ILE A 72 -14.86 5.43 6.50
C ILE A 72 -15.97 6.32 5.95
N CYS A 73 -17.22 6.12 6.38
CA CYS A 73 -18.33 6.99 6.03
C CYS A 73 -18.08 8.43 6.47
N SER A 74 -17.55 8.63 7.67
CA SER A 74 -17.22 9.98 8.16
C SER A 74 -16.21 10.69 7.25
N TRP A 75 -15.23 9.98 6.67
CA TRP A 75 -14.28 10.59 5.74
C TRP A 75 -14.96 11.12 4.48
N TYR A 76 -15.97 10.39 3.98
CA TYR A 76 -16.77 10.79 2.84
C TYR A 76 -17.66 12.00 3.16
N TYR A 77 -18.36 11.99 4.29
CA TYR A 77 -19.32 13.05 4.64
C TYR A 77 -18.68 14.32 5.23
N LEU A 78 -17.56 14.21 5.94
CA LEU A 78 -16.89 15.34 6.60
C LEU A 78 -15.90 16.07 5.69
N ASN A 79 -15.87 15.75 4.39
CA ASN A 79 -14.98 16.39 3.41
C ASN A 79 -13.50 16.35 3.81
N ASN A 80 -13.01 15.21 4.32
CA ASN A 80 -11.57 14.98 4.51
C ASN A 80 -10.80 14.91 3.17
N TYR A 81 -11.44 15.26 2.05
CA TYR A 81 -10.90 15.27 0.69
C TYR A 81 -9.53 15.95 0.57
N LYS A 82 -9.24 16.97 1.40
CA LYS A 82 -8.00 17.74 1.28
C LYS A 82 -6.77 16.88 1.52
N GLU A 83 -6.81 16.00 2.53
CA GLU A 83 -5.66 15.15 2.86
C GLU A 83 -5.50 14.04 1.82
N PHE A 84 -6.60 13.40 1.43
CA PHE A 84 -6.60 12.39 0.37
C PHE A 84 -6.16 12.97 -0.98
N LYS A 85 -6.65 14.14 -1.36
CA LYS A 85 -6.24 14.83 -2.60
C LYS A 85 -4.76 15.20 -2.58
N ALA A 86 -4.25 15.70 -1.45
CA ALA A 86 -2.82 15.98 -1.32
C ALA A 86 -1.97 14.71 -1.48
N ALA A 87 -2.43 13.59 -0.91
CA ALA A 87 -1.79 12.29 -1.11
C ALA A 87 -1.84 11.83 -2.57
N ASP A 88 -2.98 11.98 -3.24
CA ASP A 88 -3.14 11.67 -4.66
C ASP A 88 -2.20 12.53 -5.52
N ASP A 89 -2.13 13.84 -5.27
CA ASP A 89 -1.24 14.76 -5.97
C ASP A 89 0.25 14.34 -5.80
N ILE A 90 0.64 13.90 -4.60
CA ILE A 90 1.99 13.35 -4.33
C ILE A 90 2.21 12.06 -5.12
N LEU A 91 1.26 11.13 -5.12
CA LEU A 91 1.35 9.87 -5.85
C LEU A 91 1.48 10.11 -7.37
N LEU A 92 0.68 11.02 -7.93
CA LEU A 92 0.77 11.43 -9.32
C LEU A 92 2.15 12.02 -9.63
N SER A 93 2.70 12.87 -8.76
CA SER A 93 4.02 13.46 -8.97
C SER A 93 5.15 12.41 -9.02
N LYS A 94 5.08 11.39 -8.16
CA LYS A 94 6.03 10.26 -8.16
C LYS A 94 5.91 9.43 -9.44
N TYR A 95 4.69 9.18 -9.90
CA TYR A 95 4.44 8.44 -11.15
C TYR A 95 4.95 9.19 -12.39
N VAL A 96 4.80 10.52 -12.44
CA VAL A 96 5.35 11.34 -13.54
C VAL A 96 6.87 11.31 -13.54
N GLN A 97 7.53 11.37 -12.38
CA GLN A 97 8.98 11.21 -12.28
C GLN A 97 9.44 9.84 -12.82
N ASP A 98 8.74 8.76 -12.46
CA ASP A 98 9.02 7.42 -12.97
C ASP A 98 8.85 7.31 -14.51
N ILE A 99 8.04 8.17 -15.14
CA ILE A 99 7.87 8.26 -16.60
C ILE A 99 8.91 9.16 -17.29
N GLU A 100 9.44 10.18 -16.60
CA GLU A 100 10.48 11.06 -17.16
C GLU A 100 11.89 10.45 -17.08
N PHE A 101 12.15 9.59 -16.10
CA PHE A 101 13.45 8.91 -15.94
C PHE A 101 13.82 7.78 -16.93
N PRO A 102 12.94 7.17 -17.76
CA PRO A 102 13.34 6.19 -18.78
C PRO A 102 13.83 6.80 -20.11
N VAL A 103 13.81 8.13 -20.30
CA VAL A 103 14.11 8.74 -21.63
C VAL A 103 15.55 9.26 -21.76
N ILE A 104 16.38 9.28 -20.71
CA ILE A 104 17.78 9.73 -20.83
C ILE A 104 18.78 8.71 -20.23
N GLN A 105 18.92 7.52 -20.84
CA GLN A 105 20.17 6.73 -20.80
C GLN A 105 20.50 6.01 -22.13
N ASN A 106 19.99 6.50 -23.26
CA ASN A 106 20.36 5.96 -24.58
C ASN A 106 21.54 6.72 -25.22
N ALA A 107 22.48 7.20 -24.42
CA ALA A 107 23.75 7.67 -24.92
C ALA A 107 24.87 7.37 -23.93
N THR A 108 25.69 6.40 -24.31
CA THR A 108 27.05 6.07 -23.84
C THR A 108 27.21 5.10 -22.66
N ASN A 109 27.82 3.98 -23.02
CA ASN A 109 28.56 3.00 -22.21
C ASN A 109 27.80 1.77 -21.74
N SER A 110 27.89 0.74 -22.59
CA SER A 110 27.94 -0.66 -22.21
C SER A 110 28.72 -0.88 -20.92
N LEU A 111 28.07 -1.45 -19.90
CA LEU A 111 28.63 -2.37 -18.89
C LEU A 111 27.46 -2.84 -17.98
N HIS A 112 27.05 -4.11 -18.14
CA HIS A 112 26.30 -4.95 -17.20
C HIS A 112 25.21 -4.27 -16.34
N LEU A 113 23.98 -4.21 -16.86
CA LEU A 113 22.79 -4.12 -16.00
C LEU A 113 22.61 -5.47 -15.31
N ASN A 114 23.14 -5.59 -14.09
CA ASN A 114 22.90 -6.73 -13.23
C ASN A 114 21.41 -6.83 -12.88
N ASP A 115 20.95 -8.07 -12.92
CA ASP A 115 19.61 -8.64 -12.68
C ASP A 115 19.04 -8.35 -11.26
N GLN A 116 19.06 -7.10 -10.81
CA GLN A 116 18.50 -6.66 -9.51
C GLN A 116 17.10 -6.06 -9.64
N ASN A 117 16.62 -5.77 -10.86
CA ASN A 117 15.30 -5.18 -11.11
C ASN A 117 14.15 -6.20 -11.20
N ASN A 118 14.45 -7.51 -11.20
CA ASN A 118 13.45 -8.56 -11.35
C ASN A 118 12.67 -8.86 -10.05
N SER A 119 13.21 -8.51 -8.88
CA SER A 119 12.53 -8.71 -7.60
C SER A 119 11.44 -7.66 -7.34
N TYR A 120 11.66 -6.40 -7.74
CA TYR A 120 10.75 -5.29 -7.42
C TYR A 120 9.49 -5.27 -8.28
N HIS A 121 9.59 -5.74 -9.53
CA HIS A 121 8.41 -5.90 -10.38
C HIS A 121 7.45 -6.98 -9.88
N SER A 122 7.97 -8.05 -9.25
CA SER A 122 7.17 -9.14 -8.69
C SER A 122 6.33 -8.74 -7.47
N CYS A 123 6.67 -7.64 -6.80
CA CYS A 123 6.02 -7.19 -5.57
C CYS A 123 4.87 -6.20 -5.80
N ARG A 124 4.79 -5.57 -6.97
CA ARG A 124 3.73 -4.57 -7.26
C ARG A 124 2.40 -5.28 -7.47
N ILE A 125 1.33 -4.69 -6.95
CA ILE A 125 -0.03 -5.13 -7.24
C ILE A 125 -0.33 -4.72 -8.68
N ASP A 126 -0.60 -5.69 -9.56
CA ASP A 126 -1.05 -5.39 -10.92
C ASP A 126 -2.51 -4.91 -10.89
N LEU A 127 -2.68 -3.59 -10.86
CA LEU A 127 -3.99 -2.94 -10.86
C LEU A 127 -4.80 -3.26 -12.13
N LYS A 128 -4.18 -3.74 -13.23
CA LYS A 128 -4.88 -4.15 -14.45
C LYS A 128 -5.77 -5.38 -14.24
N LEU A 129 -5.49 -6.20 -13.22
CA LEU A 129 -6.34 -7.33 -12.82
C LEU A 129 -7.57 -6.89 -12.00
N ILE A 130 -7.56 -5.68 -11.43
CA ILE A 130 -8.64 -5.15 -10.58
C ILE A 130 -9.66 -4.38 -11.43
N SER A 131 -9.22 -3.77 -12.53
CA SER A 131 -10.11 -3.05 -13.46
C SER A 131 -11.01 -3.96 -14.33
N THR A 132 -10.81 -5.28 -14.33
CA THR A 132 -11.61 -6.21 -15.15
C THR A 132 -12.84 -6.77 -14.44
N THR A 133 -13.04 -6.47 -13.15
CA THR A 133 -14.33 -6.71 -12.50
C THR A 133 -15.25 -5.49 -12.67
N SER A 134 -15.96 -5.48 -13.80
CA SER A 134 -17.25 -4.81 -13.91
C SER A 134 -18.24 -5.46 -12.92
N LEU A 135 -18.16 -5.07 -11.66
CA LEU A 135 -19.10 -5.46 -10.61
C LEU A 135 -19.66 -4.21 -9.92
N PHE A 136 -19.98 -3.21 -10.73
CA PHE A 136 -20.95 -2.16 -10.43
C PHE A 136 -21.55 -1.68 -11.76
N GLN A 137 -22.46 -2.49 -12.30
CA GLN A 137 -23.45 -2.07 -13.28
C GLN A 137 -24.77 -2.76 -12.96
#